data_AF-X1QSL6-F1
#
_entry.id   AF-X1QSL6-F1
#
_cell.length_a   1.000
_cell.length_b   1.000
_cell.length_c   1.000
_cell.angle_alpha   90.00
_cell.angle_beta   90.00
_cell.angle_gamma   90.00
#
_symmetry.space_group_name_H-M   'P 1'
#
loop_
_entity.id
_entity.type
_entity.pdbx_description
1 polymer ?
#
loop_
_entity_poly.entity_id
_entity_poly.type
_entity_poly.pdbx_seq_one_letter_code
_entity_poly.pdbx_strand_id
1 'polypeptide(L)' 'MSITGIEVVRCNPVVATGVVAGEKIELTYGDTLRVNVSFDYRGLAGSVTLYGAIGN' A
#
# COMPACT_ATOMS: atom_id res chain seq x y z
N MET A 1 -7.92 1.88 -12.13
CA MET A 1 -6.89 1.81 -11.08
C MET A 1 -7.21 0.60 -10.20
N SER A 2 -6.22 -0.21 -9.87
CA SER A 2 -6.34 -1.29 -8.89
C SER A 2 -5.14 -1.27 -7.95
N ILE A 3 -5.35 -1.65 -6.69
CA ILE A 3 -4.24 -1.99 -5.80
C ILE A 3 -3.76 -3.38 -6.23
N THR A 4 -2.49 -3.47 -6.61
CA THR A 4 -1.88 -4.72 -7.10
C THR A 4 -1.04 -5.40 -6.03
N GLY A 5 -0.73 -4.70 -4.95
CA GLY A 5 -0.04 -5.26 -3.79
C GLY A 5 0.06 -4.27 -2.65
N ILE A 6 0.06 -4.80 -1.43
CA ILE A 6 0.32 -4.04 -0.20
C ILE A 6 1.42 -4.80 0.54
N GLU A 7 2.41 -4.10 1.04
CA GLU A 7 3.47 -4.68 1.84
C GLU A 7 3.93 -3.73 2.93
N VAL A 8 4.39 -4.30 4.04
CA VAL A 8 5.06 -3.57 5.12
C VAL A 8 6.54 -3.85 5.03
N VAL A 9 7.32 -2.79 4.84
CA VAL A 9 8.77 -2.83 4.94
C VAL A 9 9.13 -2.50 6.39
N ARG A 10 9.49 -3.53 7.14
CA ARG A 10 9.98 -3.41 8.52
C ARG A 10 11.38 -2.81 8.48
N CYS A 11 11.69 -1.87 9.38
CA CYS A 11 13.00 -1.20 9.36
C CYS A 11 14.11 -1.96 10.11
N ASN A 12 13.76 -2.89 11.00
CA ASN A 12 14.74 -3.65 11.79
C ASN A 12 14.20 -5.02 12.24
N PRO A 13 14.59 -6.14 11.59
CA PRO A 13 15.41 -6.23 10.38
C PRO A 13 14.67 -5.70 9.14
N VAL A 14 15.42 -5.34 8.08
CA VAL A 14 14.83 -4.91 6.81
C VAL A 14 14.15 -6.08 6.12
N VAL A 15 12.82 -6.17 6.26
CA VAL A 15 12.00 -7.26 5.72
C VAL A 15 10.72 -6.69 5.13
N ALA A 16 10.44 -7.03 3.87
CA ALA A 16 9.17 -6.72 3.22
C ALA A 16 8.20 -7.90 3.43
N THR A 17 7.05 -7.63 4.03
CA THR A 17 6.00 -8.63 4.26
C THR A 17 4.75 -8.24 3.48
N GLY A 18 4.28 -9.11 2.59
CA GLY A 18 3.03 -8.92 1.87
C GLY A 18 1.83 -8.92 2.81
N VAL A 19 0.84 -8.08 2.53
CA VAL A 19 -0.40 -7.95 3.30
C VAL A 19 -1.56 -8.46 2.47
N VAL A 20 -2.38 -9.33 3.06
CA VAL A 20 -3.59 -9.82 2.43
C VAL A 20 -4.69 -8.74 2.52
N ALA A 21 -5.43 -8.55 1.44
CA ALA A 21 -6.50 -7.57 1.40
C ALA A 21 -7.56 -7.85 2.48
N GLY A 22 -7.94 -6.81 3.23
CA GLY A 22 -8.92 -6.91 4.32
C GLY A 22 -8.33 -7.25 5.69
N GLU A 23 -7.04 -7.61 5.78
CA GLU A 23 -6.39 -7.82 7.06
C GLU A 23 -6.03 -6.51 7.76
N LYS A 24 -6.17 -6.51 9.08
CA LYS A 24 -5.58 -5.48 9.93
C LYS A 24 -4.10 -5.80 10.09
N ILE A 25 -3.25 -4.83 9.79
CA ILE A 25 -1.81 -4.92 10.04
C ILE A 25 -1.36 -3.88 11.05
N GLU A 26 -0.53 -4.30 11.99
CA GLU A 26 0.12 -3.40 12.95
C GLU A 26 1.41 -2.85 12.33
N LEU A 27 1.56 -1.54 12.43
CA LEU A 27 2.78 -0.83 12.02
C LEU A 27 3.52 -0.37 13.28
N THR A 28 4.82 -0.58 13.30
CA THR A 28 5.70 -0.05 14.35
C THR A 28 6.34 1.24 13.85
N TYR A 29 6.75 2.12 14.77
CA TYR A 29 7.50 3.32 14.40
C TYR A 29 8.74 2.96 13.57
N GLY A 30 8.89 3.63 12.42
CA GLY A 30 9.96 3.36 11.45
C GLY A 30 9.58 2.37 10.36
N ASP A 31 8.48 1.62 10.50
CA ASP A 31 7.98 0.78 9.40
C ASP A 31 7.42 1.63 8.27
N THR A 32 7.51 1.12 7.04
CA THR A 32 6.92 1.75 5.85
C THR A 32 5.81 0.88 5.29
N LEU A 33 4.60 1.42 5.18
CA LEU A 33 3.53 0.81 4.41
C LEU A 33 3.67 1.20 2.94
N ARG A 34 3.96 0.24 2.06
CA ARG A 34 4.06 0.44 0.62
C ARG A 34 2.81 -0.12 -0.07
N VAL A 35 2.19 0.72 -0.90
CA VAL A 35 1.01 0.35 -1.70
C VAL A 35 1.37 0.46 -3.17
N ASN A 36 1.26 -0.66 -3.89
CA ASN A 36 1.47 -0.72 -5.33
C ASN A 36 0.13 -0.59 -6.03
N VAL A 37 0.06 0.29 -7.03
CA VAL A 37 -1.17 0.59 -7.78
C VAL A 37 -0.89 0.48 -9.27
N SER A 38 -1.83 -0.13 -10.00
CA SER A 38 -1.79 -0.19 -11.46
C SER A 38 -2.91 0.65 -12.06
N PHE A 39 -2.60 1.28 -13.19
CA PHE A 39 -3.53 2.07 -13.97
C PHE A 39 -3.54 1.57 -15.41
N ASP A 40 -4.68 1.02 -15.81
CA ASP A 40 -4.96 0.81 -17.22
C ASP A 40 -5.19 2.16 -17.90
N TYR A 41 -4.17 2.67 -18.58
CA TYR A 41 -4.30 3.88 -19.38
C TYR A 41 -4.89 3.55 -20.75
N ARG A 42 -6.07 4.11 -21.07
CA ARG A 42 -6.80 3.85 -22.31
C ARG A 42 -7.18 5.12 -23.10
N GLY A 43 -6.53 6.25 -22.85
CA GLY A 43 -6.75 7.48 -23.61
C GLY A 43 -6.97 8.70 -22.73
N LEU A 44 -8.18 9.25 -22.72
CA LEU A 44 -8.50 10.54 -22.07
C LEU A 44 -7.90 10.66 -20.66
N ALA A 45 -7.46 11.86 -20.33
CA ALA A 45 -6.93 12.18 -19.01
C ALA A 45 -7.99 11.85 -17.93
N GLY A 46 -7.58 11.11 -16.91
CA GLY A 46 -8.41 10.73 -15.79
C GLY A 46 -7.68 10.99 -14.47
N SER A 47 -8.44 11.18 -13.41
CA SER A 47 -7.94 11.33 -12.05
C SER A 47 -8.54 10.25 -11.17
N VAL A 48 -7.73 9.72 -10.24
CA VAL A 48 -8.18 8.77 -9.22
C VAL A 48 -7.49 9.12 -7.91
N THR A 49 -8.21 8.96 -6.80
CA THR A 49 -7.70 9.26 -5.45
C THR A 49 -7.50 7.95 -4.68
N LEU A 50 -6.31 7.78 -4.11
CA LEU A 50 -6.03 6.72 -3.13
C LEU A 50 -6.21 7.29 -1.73
N TYR A 51 -7.10 6.70 -0.94
CA TYR A 51 -7.26 7.04 0.47
C TYR A 51 -6.48 6.05 1.32
N GLY A 52 -5.67 6.57 2.25
CA GLY A 52 -4.97 5.78 3.26
C GLY A 52 -5.18 6.40 4.63
N ALA A 53 -5.35 5.55 5.63
CA ALA A 53 -5.41 5.94 7.04
C ALA A 53 -4.41 5.11 7.83
N ILE A 54 -3.63 5.77 8.70
CA ILE A 54 -2.67 5.14 9.60
C ILE A 54 -2.98 5.65 11.01
N GLY A 55 -3.27 4.73 11.93
CA GLY A 55 -3.74 5.07 13.27
C GLY A 55 -5.26 5.12 13.36
N ASN A 56 -5.76 5.00 14.59
CA ASN A 56 -7.17 5.21 14.94
C ASN A 56 -7.40 6.69 15.25
#